data_AF-A0A7S2NJ09-F1
#
_entry.id   AF-A0A7S2NJ09-F1
#
_cell.length_a   1.000
_cell.length_b   1.000
_cell.length_c   1.000
_cell.angle_alpha   90.00
_cell.angle_beta   90.00
_cell.angle_gamma   90.00
#
_symmetry.space_group_name_H-M   'P 1'
#
loop_
_entity.id
_entity.type
_entity.pdbx_description
1 polymer ?
#
loop_
_entity_poly.entity_id
_entity_poly.type
_entity_poly.pdbx_seq_one_letter_code
_entity_poly.pdbx_strand_id
1 'polypeptide(L)'
;SAWAASPGAAWAFRQDRILNAKKRYVPKIRSYYQKLEGLRDDLYLVVEYAEDKRRETFTARPADWYDGLDSKMDGEFVIPTDDGGFGCFEYPEKVERKVVLVARGRCTFVQKVQNAQQAGAKSVVVWDERMTKQPLETQGLVGATRSKGIATREAGDALSGGVSLLPRESGITIMAPDKEESKPSLDAVMINFANGSSIVNTLRFGGAAKVLDVRRFDFTANIDEFVKKDLKKMLNEMEIYGNTMRESKDDFKDPILTVLKNDREDFRKAVTAKDYGAIRRSFQSWNDHLDPLGKWDITEPY
;
A
#
# COMPACT_ATOMS: atom_id res chain seq x y z
N SER A 1 -38.53 23.15 15.37
CA SER A 1 -37.58 22.02 15.36
C SER A 1 -36.98 21.87 16.75
N ALA A 2 -37.21 20.75 17.43
CA ALA A 2 -36.90 20.56 18.85
C ALA A 2 -35.38 20.55 19.21
N TRP A 3 -34.51 20.66 18.22
CA TRP A 3 -33.05 20.58 18.37
C TRP A 3 -32.36 21.93 18.60
N ALA A 4 -33.08 23.05 18.47
CA ALA A 4 -32.52 24.39 18.67
C ALA A 4 -32.28 24.74 20.15
N ALA A 5 -32.72 23.90 21.10
CA ALA A 5 -32.71 24.21 22.53
C ALA A 5 -31.47 23.69 23.30
N SER A 6 -30.57 22.92 22.65
CA SER A 6 -29.32 22.47 23.29
C SER A 6 -28.20 22.25 22.26
N PRO A 7 -27.27 23.23 22.12
CA PRO A 7 -26.12 23.12 21.21
C PRO A 7 -25.27 21.85 21.43
N GLY A 8 -25.17 21.38 22.68
CA GLY A 8 -24.44 20.15 23.01
C GLY A 8 -25.08 18.89 22.43
N ALA A 9 -26.42 18.80 22.41
CA ALA A 9 -27.13 17.66 21.84
C ALA A 9 -27.02 17.63 20.30
N ALA A 10 -27.05 18.80 19.65
CA ALA A 10 -26.86 18.92 18.21
C ALA A 10 -25.44 18.49 17.78
N TRP A 11 -24.43 18.88 18.57
CA TRP A 11 -23.04 18.47 18.32
C TRP A 11 -22.81 16.98 18.54
N ALA A 12 -23.31 16.40 19.64
CA ALA A 12 -23.23 14.96 19.90
C ALA A 12 -23.89 14.13 18.77
N PHE A 13 -25.07 14.56 18.31
CA PHE A 13 -25.75 13.92 17.18
C PHE A 13 -24.93 14.00 15.87
N ARG A 14 -24.26 15.13 15.62
CA ARG A 14 -23.36 15.29 14.47
C ARG A 14 -22.18 14.32 14.56
N GLN A 15 -21.54 14.19 15.72
CA GLN A 15 -20.43 13.26 15.93
C GLN A 15 -20.85 11.81 15.67
N ASP A 16 -21.96 11.37 16.28
CA ASP A 16 -22.50 10.03 16.09
C ASP A 16 -22.81 9.74 14.62
N ARG A 17 -23.37 10.72 13.91
CA ARG A 17 -23.66 10.59 12.49
C ARG A 17 -22.37 10.37 11.68
N ILE A 18 -21.31 11.14 11.95
CA ILE A 18 -20.03 11.02 11.25
C ILE A 18 -19.37 9.67 11.57
N LEU A 19 -19.32 9.25 12.83
CA LEU A 19 -18.69 7.98 13.23
C LEU A 19 -19.44 6.76 12.67
N ASN A 20 -20.78 6.80 12.66
CA ASN A 20 -21.58 5.74 12.03
C ASN A 20 -21.40 5.71 10.51
N ALA A 21 -21.30 6.89 9.88
CA ALA A 21 -20.99 6.97 8.46
C ALA A 21 -19.58 6.43 8.17
N LYS A 22 -18.58 6.76 8.98
CA LYS A 22 -17.20 6.27 8.86
C LYS A 22 -17.22 4.74 8.84
N LYS A 23 -17.77 4.09 9.88
CA LYS A 23 -17.89 2.61 9.95
C LYS A 23 -18.57 1.96 8.74
N ARG A 24 -19.52 2.65 8.11
CA ARG A 24 -20.30 2.10 6.98
C ARG A 24 -19.65 2.32 5.61
N TYR A 25 -19.04 3.49 5.39
CA TYR A 25 -18.62 3.93 4.06
C TYR A 25 -17.10 3.82 3.83
N VAL A 26 -16.26 4.02 4.86
CA VAL A 26 -14.80 3.82 4.75
C VAL A 26 -14.46 2.48 4.10
N PRO A 27 -15.00 1.33 4.58
CA PRO A 27 -14.57 0.03 4.08
C PRO A 27 -14.81 -0.12 2.58
N LYS A 28 -15.93 0.40 2.10
CA LYS A 28 -16.30 0.33 0.69
C LYS A 28 -15.44 1.24 -0.18
N ILE A 29 -15.28 2.50 0.23
CA ILE A 29 -14.48 3.48 -0.51
C ILE A 29 -13.02 3.01 -0.56
N ARG A 30 -12.50 2.51 0.56
CA ARG A 30 -11.18 1.89 0.64
C ARG A 30 -11.06 0.69 -0.28
N SER A 31 -12.03 -0.23 -0.30
CA SER A 31 -12.02 -1.40 -1.20
C SER A 31 -11.96 -0.99 -2.67
N TYR A 32 -12.73 0.03 -3.08
CA TYR A 32 -12.66 0.56 -4.44
C TYR A 32 -11.34 1.26 -4.73
N TYR A 33 -10.85 2.08 -3.81
CA TYR A 33 -9.58 2.78 -3.97
C TYR A 33 -8.40 1.81 -4.04
N GLN A 34 -8.40 0.74 -3.23
CA GLN A 34 -7.41 -0.35 -3.31
C GLN A 34 -7.49 -1.10 -4.64
N LYS A 35 -8.70 -1.30 -5.18
CA LYS A 35 -8.89 -1.85 -6.52
C LYS A 35 -8.38 -0.92 -7.63
N LEU A 36 -8.58 0.38 -7.48
CA LEU A 36 -8.16 1.44 -8.42
C LEU A 36 -6.65 1.68 -8.42
N GLU A 37 -6.07 1.92 -7.25
CA GLU A 37 -4.63 1.92 -7.04
C GLU A 37 -4.02 0.59 -7.50
N GLY A 38 -4.86 -0.46 -7.58
CA GLY A 38 -4.48 -1.85 -7.77
C GLY A 38 -3.50 -2.35 -6.69
N LEU A 39 -3.16 -1.52 -5.72
CA LEU A 39 -1.85 -1.50 -5.07
C LEU A 39 -0.67 -1.78 -6.04
N ARG A 40 -0.89 -1.65 -7.35
CA ARG A 40 -0.16 -2.23 -8.50
C ARG A 40 0.61 -1.15 -9.26
N ASP A 41 1.22 -0.23 -8.53
CA ASP A 41 2.55 0.24 -8.93
C ASP A 41 3.57 -0.91 -8.80
N ASP A 42 3.17 -2.17 -9.04
CA ASP A 42 4.08 -3.28 -9.04
C ASP A 42 5.08 -3.04 -10.14
N LEU A 43 6.30 -2.73 -9.71
CA LEU A 43 7.45 -2.84 -10.56
C LEU A 43 7.69 -4.33 -10.75
N TYR A 44 7.97 -4.70 -11.98
CA TYR A 44 8.49 -6.00 -12.33
C TYR A 44 9.99 -5.85 -12.45
N LEU A 45 10.68 -6.28 -11.39
CA LEU A 45 12.13 -6.36 -11.41
C LEU A 45 12.50 -7.57 -12.27
N VAL A 46 13.15 -7.31 -13.40
CA VAL A 46 13.75 -8.36 -14.23
C VAL A 46 15.11 -8.67 -13.63
N VAL A 47 15.21 -9.75 -12.87
CA VAL A 47 16.43 -10.15 -12.18
C VAL A 47 17.18 -11.18 -13.02
N GLU A 48 18.46 -10.92 -13.25
CA GLU A 48 19.38 -11.84 -13.92
C GLU A 48 20.34 -12.45 -12.89
N TYR A 49 20.44 -13.78 -12.89
CA TYR A 49 21.40 -14.54 -12.10
C TYR A 49 22.67 -14.77 -12.93
N ALA A 50 23.83 -14.41 -12.39
CA ALA A 50 25.07 -14.36 -13.16
C ALA A 50 25.58 -15.74 -13.58
N GLU A 51 25.30 -16.75 -12.76
CA GLU A 51 25.81 -18.14 -12.86
C GLU A 51 25.24 -18.88 -14.08
N ASP A 52 23.94 -18.76 -14.31
CA ASP A 52 23.18 -19.51 -15.33
C ASP A 52 22.54 -18.60 -16.39
N LYS A 53 22.68 -17.27 -16.25
CA LYS A 53 21.99 -16.25 -17.08
C LYS A 53 20.47 -16.40 -17.06
N ARG A 54 19.90 -17.08 -16.07
CA ARG A 54 18.46 -17.20 -15.88
C ARG A 54 17.90 -15.82 -15.54
N ARG A 55 16.74 -15.54 -16.12
CA ARG A 55 16.01 -14.29 -15.90
C ARG A 55 14.67 -14.60 -15.27
N GLU A 56 14.39 -13.92 -14.17
CA GLU A 56 13.12 -14.01 -13.48
C GLU A 56 12.49 -12.64 -13.35
N THR A 57 11.17 -12.63 -13.27
CA THR A 57 10.40 -11.39 -13.13
C THR A 57 9.73 -11.38 -11.78
N PHE A 58 10.13 -10.44 -10.94
CA PHE A 58 9.62 -10.30 -9.58
C PHE A 58 8.69 -9.12 -9.48
N THR A 59 7.46 -9.39 -9.05
CA THR A 59 6.53 -8.36 -8.59
C THR A 59 7.11 -7.66 -7.36
N ALA A 60 7.22 -6.33 -7.41
CA ALA A 60 7.79 -5.49 -6.38
C ALA A 60 6.92 -4.26 -6.13
N ARG A 61 6.57 -3.99 -4.87
CA ARG A 61 5.68 -2.90 -4.44
C ARG A 61 6.51 -1.68 -4.00
N PRO A 62 6.41 -0.51 -4.65
CA PRO A 62 7.12 0.68 -4.24
C PRO A 62 6.67 1.19 -2.86
N ALA A 63 7.55 1.92 -2.20
CA ALA A 63 7.21 2.69 -1.00
C ALA A 63 6.26 3.85 -1.31
N ASP A 64 5.55 4.34 -0.30
CA ASP A 64 4.69 5.54 -0.39
C ASP A 64 5.49 6.82 -0.72
N TRP A 65 6.81 6.80 -0.56
CA TRP A 65 7.71 7.89 -0.92
C TRP A 65 8.48 7.63 -2.23
N TYR A 66 8.15 6.55 -2.97
CA TYR A 66 8.80 6.27 -4.24
C TYR A 66 8.57 7.40 -5.24
N ASP A 67 9.64 7.92 -5.84
CA ASP A 67 9.58 9.11 -6.68
C ASP A 67 9.21 8.82 -8.15
N GLY A 68 9.15 7.53 -8.53
CA GLY A 68 8.76 7.10 -9.86
C GLY A 68 9.92 6.91 -10.85
N LEU A 69 11.18 6.97 -10.43
CA LEU A 69 12.33 6.75 -11.32
C LEU A 69 12.77 5.27 -11.36
N ASP A 70 12.32 4.54 -12.38
CA ASP A 70 12.60 3.11 -12.56
C ASP A 70 14.10 2.81 -12.70
N SER A 71 14.87 3.71 -13.32
CA SER A 71 16.32 3.58 -13.52
C SER A 71 17.17 3.73 -12.24
N LYS A 72 16.53 3.86 -11.07
CA LYS A 72 17.22 3.75 -9.79
C LYS A 72 17.24 2.31 -9.27
N MET A 73 16.41 1.43 -9.82
CA MET A 73 16.25 0.06 -9.35
C MET A 73 17.11 -0.96 -10.10
N ASP A 74 17.73 -0.60 -11.23
CA ASP A 74 18.72 -1.44 -11.91
C ASP A 74 20.06 -1.45 -11.17
N GLY A 75 20.72 -2.60 -11.12
CA GLY A 75 22.03 -2.73 -10.46
C GLY A 75 22.23 -4.06 -9.77
N GLU A 76 23.46 -4.27 -9.31
CA GLU A 76 23.84 -5.46 -8.55
C GLU A 76 23.20 -5.45 -7.16
N PHE A 77 22.70 -6.61 -6.75
CA PHE A 77 22.23 -6.79 -5.38
C PHE A 77 23.41 -6.93 -4.41
N VAL A 78 23.22 -6.36 -3.21
CA VAL A 78 24.10 -6.58 -2.06
C VAL A 78 23.25 -6.75 -0.80
N ILE A 79 23.67 -7.62 0.11
CA ILE A 79 23.01 -7.83 1.40
C ILE A 79 23.96 -7.35 2.50
N PRO A 80 23.48 -6.56 3.49
CA PRO A 80 24.31 -6.19 4.62
C PRO A 80 24.74 -7.39 5.45
N THR A 81 26.01 -7.46 5.84
CA THR A 81 26.56 -8.63 6.54
C THR A 81 26.36 -8.60 8.05
N ASP A 82 26.34 -7.41 8.65
CA ASP A 82 26.59 -7.27 10.09
C ASP A 82 25.37 -7.44 10.98
N ASP A 83 24.16 -7.36 10.42
CA ASP A 83 22.92 -7.48 11.19
C ASP A 83 22.04 -8.67 10.77
N GLY A 84 22.58 -9.58 9.95
CA GLY A 84 21.84 -10.70 9.39
C GLY A 84 21.01 -10.33 8.16
N GLY A 85 21.27 -9.16 7.57
CA GLY A 85 20.61 -8.70 6.35
C GLY A 85 19.34 -7.88 6.61
N PHE A 86 19.17 -7.28 7.80
CA PHE A 86 18.00 -6.46 8.13
C PHE A 86 18.20 -4.97 7.80
N GLY A 87 19.43 -4.48 7.66
CA GLY A 87 19.73 -3.07 7.34
C GLY A 87 19.36 -2.07 8.46
N CYS A 88 19.28 -2.51 9.71
CA CYS A 88 18.92 -1.67 10.85
C CYS A 88 20.07 -0.86 11.43
N PHE A 89 21.30 -1.18 11.05
CA PHE A 89 22.51 -0.50 11.48
C PHE A 89 23.25 0.10 10.28
N GLU A 90 24.30 0.85 10.56
CA GLU A 90 25.19 1.41 9.56
C GLU A 90 25.87 0.31 8.75
N TYR A 91 26.03 0.53 7.45
CA TYR A 91 26.58 -0.48 6.52
C TYR A 91 28.11 -0.41 6.55
N PRO A 92 28.81 -1.46 7.01
CA PRO A 92 30.28 -1.48 7.02
C PRO A 92 30.86 -1.69 5.61
N GLU A 93 30.05 -2.22 4.68
CA GLU A 93 30.47 -2.59 3.33
C GLU A 93 30.20 -1.51 2.28
N LYS A 94 30.92 -1.59 1.14
CA LYS A 94 30.71 -0.71 -0.01
C LYS A 94 29.41 -1.07 -0.73
N VAL A 95 28.29 -0.48 -0.29
CA VAL A 95 26.99 -0.52 -0.97
C VAL A 95 26.81 0.62 -1.99
N GLU A 96 27.84 1.44 -2.17
CA GLU A 96 27.79 2.60 -3.06
C GLU A 96 27.33 2.21 -4.47
N ARG A 97 26.27 2.86 -4.96
CA ARG A 97 25.62 2.64 -6.27
C ARG A 97 25.05 1.22 -6.49
N LYS A 98 24.87 0.43 -5.44
CA LYS A 98 24.24 -0.90 -5.50
C LYS A 98 22.78 -0.88 -5.06
N VAL A 99 22.07 -1.94 -5.39
CA VAL A 99 20.70 -2.20 -4.92
C VAL A 99 20.80 -3.02 -3.63
N VAL A 100 20.43 -2.41 -2.51
CA VAL A 100 20.54 -3.07 -1.21
C VAL A 100 19.31 -3.96 -0.97
N LEU A 101 19.52 -5.25 -0.72
CA LEU A 101 18.48 -6.21 -0.39
C LEU A 101 18.44 -6.46 1.12
N VAL A 102 17.32 -6.10 1.77
CA VAL A 102 17.15 -6.24 3.23
C VAL A 102 15.89 -6.99 3.61
N ALA A 103 15.94 -7.73 4.72
CA ALA A 103 14.79 -8.41 5.30
C ALA A 103 13.88 -7.43 6.05
N ARG A 104 12.56 -7.66 5.97
CA ARG A 104 11.57 -6.98 6.81
C ARG A 104 11.76 -7.35 8.29
N GLY A 105 11.53 -6.38 9.18
CA GLY A 105 11.55 -6.56 10.64
C GLY A 105 12.71 -5.84 11.33
N ARG A 106 12.78 -5.96 12.66
CA ARG A 106 13.75 -5.34 13.59
C ARG A 106 13.77 -3.81 13.70
N CYS A 107 13.50 -3.09 12.62
CA CYS A 107 13.45 -1.63 12.56
C CYS A 107 12.42 -1.16 11.51
N THR A 108 12.14 0.15 11.46
CA THR A 108 11.19 0.75 10.50
C THR A 108 11.69 0.65 9.06
N PHE A 109 10.79 0.76 8.08
CA PHE A 109 11.18 0.78 6.66
C PHE A 109 12.03 2.01 6.34
N VAL A 110 11.65 3.16 6.88
CA VAL A 110 12.36 4.42 6.70
C VAL A 110 13.78 4.33 7.27
N GLN A 111 13.95 3.77 8.47
CA GLN A 111 15.28 3.58 9.05
C GLN A 111 16.18 2.71 8.15
N LYS A 112 15.66 1.61 7.60
CA LYS A 112 16.42 0.77 6.65
C LYS A 112 16.91 1.56 5.44
N VAL A 113 16.02 2.38 4.89
CA VAL A 113 16.28 3.17 3.69
C VAL A 113 17.23 4.32 3.99
N GLN A 114 17.10 4.99 5.13
CA GLN A 114 18.02 6.05 5.57
C GLN A 114 19.44 5.51 5.79
N ASN A 115 19.58 4.36 6.44
CA ASN A 115 20.90 3.73 6.63
C ASN A 115 21.54 3.37 5.29
N ALA A 116 20.78 2.78 4.37
CA ALA A 116 21.27 2.44 3.03
C ALA A 116 21.65 3.71 2.23
N GLN A 117 20.84 4.76 2.35
CA GLN A 117 21.07 6.05 1.72
C GLN A 117 22.37 6.70 2.22
N GLN A 118 22.61 6.69 3.52
CA GLN A 118 23.85 7.22 4.13
C GLN A 118 25.08 6.47 3.62
N ALA A 119 24.94 5.18 3.36
CA ALA A 119 26.00 4.34 2.80
C ALA A 119 26.15 4.45 1.26
N GLY A 120 25.38 5.33 0.60
CA GLY A 120 25.49 5.60 -0.84
C GLY A 120 24.76 4.60 -1.74
N ALA A 121 23.82 3.82 -1.19
CA ALA A 121 23.01 2.90 -1.97
C ALA A 121 22.27 3.62 -3.11
N LYS A 122 22.03 2.90 -4.21
CA LYS A 122 21.24 3.39 -5.35
C LYS A 122 19.74 3.27 -5.10
N SER A 123 19.33 2.18 -4.44
CA SER A 123 17.95 1.91 -4.03
C SER A 123 17.91 0.78 -3.00
N VAL A 124 16.73 0.55 -2.42
CA VAL A 124 16.49 -0.55 -1.47
C VAL A 124 15.40 -1.48 -1.95
N VAL A 125 15.63 -2.78 -1.82
CA VAL A 125 14.62 -3.82 -1.97
C VAL A 125 14.42 -4.49 -0.62
N VAL A 126 13.22 -4.39 -0.08
CA VAL A 126 12.82 -5.09 1.14
C VAL A 126 12.16 -6.42 0.75
N TRP A 127 12.52 -7.52 1.40
CA TRP A 127 11.81 -8.79 1.23
C TRP A 127 11.16 -9.22 2.54
N ASP A 128 9.96 -9.79 2.43
CA ASP A 128 9.14 -10.16 3.59
C ASP A 128 9.17 -11.66 3.84
N GLU A 129 9.24 -12.10 5.10
CA GLU A 129 9.19 -13.51 5.54
C GLU A 129 7.76 -14.07 5.67
N ARG A 130 6.73 -13.20 5.77
CA ARG A 130 5.37 -13.62 6.13
C ARG A 130 4.29 -12.74 5.50
N MET A 131 3.70 -13.18 4.39
CA MET A 131 2.36 -12.72 3.99
C MET A 131 1.30 -13.45 4.85
N THR A 132 1.17 -13.11 6.14
CA THR A 132 0.10 -13.64 7.01
C THR A 132 -0.99 -12.60 7.27
N LYS A 133 -2.25 -13.05 7.34
CA LYS A 133 -3.45 -12.23 7.58
C LYS A 133 -3.66 -11.85 9.05
N GLN A 134 -2.65 -11.41 9.82
CA GLN A 134 -2.93 -10.92 11.19
C GLN A 134 -2.09 -9.72 11.64
N PRO A 135 -2.72 -8.72 12.31
CA PRO A 135 -2.04 -7.56 12.88
C PRO A 135 -0.97 -7.95 13.93
N LEU A 136 0.06 -7.11 14.05
CA LEU A 136 1.16 -7.22 15.02
C LEU A 136 0.67 -7.34 16.48
N GLU A 137 -0.44 -6.70 16.81
CA GLU A 137 -1.07 -6.64 18.14
C GLU A 137 -1.62 -8.00 18.61
N THR A 138 -1.97 -8.89 17.68
CA THR A 138 -2.58 -10.20 17.96
C THR A 138 -1.59 -11.36 18.02
N GLN A 139 -0.30 -11.11 17.77
CA GLN A 139 0.71 -12.16 17.65
C GLN A 139 1.14 -12.80 18.99
N GLY A 140 0.69 -12.24 20.13
CA GLY A 140 0.97 -12.73 21.50
C GLY A 140 -0.23 -13.28 22.27
N LEU A 141 -1.44 -13.30 21.69
CA LEU A 141 -2.67 -13.73 22.36
C LEU A 141 -3.16 -15.06 21.78
N VAL A 142 -2.43 -16.15 22.08
CA VAL A 142 -2.89 -17.50 21.73
C VAL A 142 -4.01 -17.91 22.69
N GLY A 143 -5.18 -18.29 22.16
CA GLY A 143 -6.13 -19.05 22.97
C GLY A 143 -7.61 -19.02 22.55
N ALA A 144 -7.96 -19.53 21.36
CA ALA A 144 -9.28 -20.10 21.14
C ALA A 144 -9.29 -21.03 19.92
N THR A 145 -8.71 -22.20 20.12
CA THR A 145 -8.83 -23.40 19.29
C THR A 145 -10.30 -23.71 18.97
N ARG A 146 -10.61 -24.00 17.70
CA ARG A 146 -11.41 -25.17 17.30
C ARG A 146 -11.32 -25.42 15.80
N SER A 147 -10.26 -26.13 15.43
CA SER A 147 -10.22 -26.99 14.26
C SER A 147 -11.03 -28.26 14.56
N LYS A 148 -12.06 -28.55 13.76
CA LYS A 148 -12.58 -29.91 13.51
C LYS A 148 -13.12 -29.90 12.07
N GLY A 149 -12.31 -30.31 11.09
CA GLY A 149 -12.46 -31.60 10.37
C GLY A 149 -13.32 -31.38 9.11
N ILE A 150 -13.01 -31.83 7.88
CA ILE A 150 -12.31 -33.02 7.37
C ILE A 150 -11.92 -32.75 5.89
N ALA A 151 -10.84 -33.39 5.46
CA ALA A 151 -10.45 -33.73 4.08
C ALA A 151 -9.81 -32.66 3.16
N THR A 152 -8.49 -32.64 3.23
CA THR A 152 -7.56 -32.52 2.09
C THR A 152 -8.05 -33.24 0.82
N ARG A 153 -8.36 -32.44 -0.22
CA ARG A 153 -8.34 -32.68 -1.69
C ARG A 153 -9.29 -31.62 -2.26
N GLU A 154 -8.85 -30.54 -2.89
CA GLU A 154 -7.83 -30.42 -3.93
C GLU A 154 -6.86 -29.29 -3.62
N ALA A 155 -5.58 -29.65 -3.48
CA ALA A 155 -4.48 -28.74 -3.72
C ALA A 155 -4.34 -28.59 -5.24
N GLY A 156 -4.58 -27.39 -5.76
CA GLY A 156 -4.50 -27.11 -7.19
C GLY A 156 -4.78 -25.64 -7.45
N ASP A 157 -3.70 -24.91 -7.68
CA ASP A 157 -3.62 -23.73 -8.55
C ASP A 157 -4.68 -22.62 -8.44
N ALA A 158 -4.28 -21.55 -7.77
CA ALA A 158 -4.72 -20.20 -8.14
C ALA A 158 -3.62 -19.14 -7.93
N LEU A 159 -2.35 -19.54 -8.18
CA LEU A 159 -1.26 -18.66 -8.60
C LEU A 159 -0.52 -19.19 -9.85
N SER A 160 -1.10 -20.17 -10.55
CA SER A 160 -1.06 -20.25 -12.01
C SER A 160 -2.48 -19.92 -12.53
N GLY A 161 -2.58 -19.40 -13.75
CA GLY A 161 -3.70 -18.58 -14.21
C GLY A 161 -5.13 -19.07 -13.93
N GLY A 162 -5.88 -18.23 -13.21
CA GLY A 162 -7.30 -17.94 -13.42
C GLY A 162 -8.34 -19.00 -13.02
N VAL A 163 -8.91 -18.89 -11.81
CA VAL A 163 -10.37 -19.03 -11.59
C VAL A 163 -10.83 -18.12 -10.45
N SER A 164 -11.89 -17.39 -10.74
CA SER A 164 -12.82 -16.71 -9.85
C SER A 164 -13.20 -17.49 -8.59
N LEU A 165 -12.75 -17.00 -7.43
CA LEU A 165 -13.47 -16.87 -6.14
C LEU A 165 -12.47 -16.35 -5.10
N LEU A 166 -12.48 -15.04 -4.90
CA LEU A 166 -11.56 -14.29 -4.04
C LEU A 166 -11.58 -14.81 -2.60
N PRO A 167 -10.44 -15.25 -2.03
CA PRO A 167 -10.31 -15.33 -0.57
C PRO A 167 -10.23 -13.90 -0.04
N ARG A 168 -11.33 -13.43 0.57
CA ARG A 168 -11.49 -12.14 1.27
C ARG A 168 -10.23 -11.76 2.07
N GLU A 169 -9.55 -10.72 1.58
CA GLU A 169 -8.67 -9.76 2.24
C GLU A 169 -7.63 -10.31 3.24
N SER A 170 -6.40 -10.49 2.75
CA SER A 170 -5.17 -10.35 3.55
C SER A 170 -4.74 -8.89 3.45
N GLY A 171 -4.43 -8.23 4.57
CA GLY A 171 -3.84 -6.89 4.54
C GLY A 171 -2.61 -6.83 3.64
N ILE A 172 -2.53 -5.78 2.81
CA ILE A 172 -1.39 -5.53 1.92
C ILE A 172 -0.42 -4.66 2.68
N THR A 173 0.85 -5.08 2.78
CA THR A 173 1.89 -4.27 3.44
C THR A 173 2.36 -3.18 2.48
N ILE A 174 2.21 -1.92 2.88
CA ILE A 174 2.77 -0.74 2.19
C ILE A 174 3.95 -0.24 3.03
N MET A 175 5.07 0.11 2.39
CA MET A 175 6.14 0.81 3.09
C MET A 175 5.76 2.29 3.19
N ALA A 176 5.34 2.71 4.39
CA ALA A 176 4.98 4.09 4.71
C ALA A 176 5.79 4.56 5.93
N PRO A 177 6.12 5.86 6.02
CA PRO A 177 6.75 6.42 7.21
C PRO A 177 5.77 6.38 8.38
N ASP A 178 6.28 6.29 9.60
CA ASP A 178 5.47 6.56 10.79
C ASP A 178 5.09 8.06 10.83
N LYS A 179 4.02 8.42 11.57
CA LYS A 179 3.42 9.78 11.56
C LYS A 179 4.41 10.92 11.84
N GLU A 180 5.50 10.63 12.53
CA GLU A 180 6.52 11.61 12.95
C GLU A 180 7.85 11.44 12.18
N GLU A 181 7.94 10.47 11.27
CA GLU A 181 9.16 10.13 10.55
C GLU A 181 9.21 10.83 9.18
N SER A 182 10.38 11.38 8.84
CA SER A 182 10.57 12.05 7.55
C SER A 182 10.75 11.03 6.42
N LYS A 183 10.09 11.28 5.29
CA LYS A 183 10.20 10.43 4.09
C LYS A 183 11.66 10.42 3.59
N PRO A 184 12.28 9.23 3.38
CA PRO A 184 13.56 9.13 2.70
C PRO A 184 13.49 9.68 1.28
N SER A 185 14.62 10.17 0.77
CA SER A 185 14.74 10.52 -0.65
C SER A 185 15.23 9.37 -1.52
N LEU A 186 15.69 8.27 -0.91
CA LEU A 186 16.09 7.06 -1.60
C LEU A 186 14.88 6.17 -1.89
N ASP A 187 14.81 5.69 -3.13
CA ASP A 187 13.71 4.83 -3.58
C ASP A 187 13.79 3.43 -3.01
N ALA A 188 12.63 2.89 -2.64
CA ALA A 188 12.51 1.56 -2.07
C ALA A 188 11.32 0.80 -2.64
N VAL A 189 11.48 -0.51 -2.83
CA VAL A 189 10.41 -1.45 -3.21
C VAL A 189 10.42 -2.69 -2.32
N MET A 190 9.30 -3.41 -2.27
CA MET A 190 9.13 -4.63 -1.50
C MET A 190 8.81 -5.81 -2.42
N ILE A 191 9.55 -6.91 -2.30
CA ILE A 191 9.28 -8.18 -2.98
C ILE A 191 8.79 -9.25 -1.98
N ASN A 192 8.20 -10.32 -2.49
CA ASN A 192 7.76 -11.43 -1.65
C ASN A 192 8.93 -12.27 -1.09
N PHE A 193 8.61 -13.14 -0.12
CA PHE A 193 9.58 -14.02 0.53
C PHE A 193 10.34 -14.93 -0.43
N ALA A 194 9.62 -15.58 -1.35
CA ALA A 194 10.19 -16.60 -2.21
C ALA A 194 11.23 -15.98 -3.15
N ASN A 195 10.90 -14.83 -3.74
CA ASN A 195 11.77 -14.07 -4.63
C ASN A 195 12.99 -13.56 -3.85
N GLY A 196 12.78 -12.94 -2.68
CA GLY A 196 13.87 -12.48 -1.82
C GLY A 196 14.80 -13.61 -1.38
N SER A 197 14.24 -14.74 -0.94
CA SER A 197 15.00 -15.92 -0.51
C SER A 197 15.84 -16.50 -1.66
N SER A 198 15.31 -16.51 -2.88
CA SER A 198 16.07 -16.98 -4.04
C SER A 198 17.33 -16.13 -4.27
N ILE A 199 17.19 -14.80 -4.25
CA ILE A 199 18.32 -13.88 -4.40
C ILE A 199 19.31 -14.05 -3.24
N VAL A 200 18.80 -14.09 -2.00
CA VAL A 200 19.62 -14.23 -0.78
C VAL A 200 20.44 -15.51 -0.81
N ASN A 201 19.84 -16.64 -1.20
CA ASN A 201 20.56 -17.90 -1.29
C ASN A 201 21.68 -17.82 -2.31
N THR A 202 21.42 -17.30 -3.52
CA THR A 202 22.46 -17.09 -4.53
C THR A 202 23.62 -16.26 -3.99
N LEU A 203 23.35 -15.11 -3.37
CA LEU A 203 24.39 -14.22 -2.86
C LEU A 203 25.19 -14.87 -1.71
N ARG A 204 24.54 -15.62 -0.83
CA ARG A 204 25.21 -16.32 0.29
C ARG A 204 26.10 -17.48 -0.16
N PHE A 205 25.79 -18.12 -1.29
CA PHE A 205 26.62 -19.17 -1.87
C PHE A 205 27.71 -18.65 -2.83
N GLY A 206 27.96 -17.34 -2.83
CA GLY A 206 29.02 -16.71 -3.64
C GLY A 206 28.60 -16.38 -5.07
N GLY A 207 27.33 -16.58 -5.42
CA GLY A 207 26.77 -16.16 -6.69
C GLY A 207 26.50 -14.66 -6.76
N ALA A 208 26.04 -14.20 -7.92
CA ALA A 208 25.66 -12.80 -8.15
C ALA A 208 24.30 -12.70 -8.83
N ALA A 209 23.53 -11.68 -8.45
CA ALA A 209 22.25 -11.33 -9.06
C ALA A 209 22.15 -9.82 -9.25
N LYS A 210 21.47 -9.39 -10.31
CA LYS A 210 21.25 -7.96 -10.59
C LYS A 210 19.86 -7.72 -11.15
N VAL A 211 19.29 -6.55 -10.86
CA VAL A 211 18.14 -6.05 -11.59
C VAL A 211 18.64 -5.52 -12.93
N LEU A 212 18.20 -6.13 -14.02
CA LEU A 212 18.54 -5.77 -15.40
C LEU A 212 17.64 -4.67 -15.94
N ASP A 213 16.37 -4.75 -15.61
CA ASP A 213 15.30 -3.91 -16.15
C ASP A 213 14.16 -3.84 -15.13
N VAL A 214 13.43 -2.74 -15.17
CA VAL A 214 12.31 -2.45 -14.28
C VAL A 214 11.13 -2.15 -15.19
N ARG A 215 10.22 -3.11 -15.27
CA ARG A 215 9.03 -2.96 -16.10
C ARG A 215 7.89 -2.53 -15.22
N ARG A 216 7.02 -1.68 -15.76
CA ARG A 216 5.74 -1.39 -15.12
C ARG A 216 4.68 -2.32 -15.67
N PHE A 217 3.73 -2.69 -14.83
CA PHE A 217 2.51 -3.33 -15.32
C PHE A 217 1.81 -2.37 -16.30
N ASP A 218 1.59 -2.81 -17.54
CA ASP A 218 0.78 -2.05 -18.49
C ASP A 218 -0.69 -2.18 -18.10
N PHE A 219 -1.14 -1.27 -17.21
CA PHE A 219 -2.44 -1.31 -16.56
C PHE A 219 -3.59 -0.81 -17.45
N THR A 220 -3.33 -0.42 -18.70
CA THR A 220 -4.38 0.00 -19.63
C THR A 220 -5.53 -1.02 -19.71
N ALA A 221 -5.24 -2.32 -19.59
CA ALA A 221 -6.24 -3.38 -19.64
C ALA A 221 -7.25 -3.39 -18.47
N ASN A 222 -6.90 -2.90 -17.26
CA ASN A 222 -7.75 -3.04 -16.06
C ASN A 222 -8.33 -1.72 -15.53
N ILE A 223 -7.68 -0.57 -15.75
CA ILE A 223 -8.29 0.73 -15.38
C ILE A 223 -9.53 0.99 -16.21
N ASP A 224 -9.55 0.55 -17.46
CA ASP A 224 -10.72 0.69 -18.33
C ASP A 224 -11.91 -0.11 -17.79
N GLU A 225 -11.66 -1.27 -17.20
CA GLU A 225 -12.70 -2.03 -16.50
C GLU A 225 -13.14 -1.34 -15.21
N PHE A 226 -12.21 -0.80 -14.42
CA PHE A 226 -12.53 -0.03 -13.21
C PHE A 226 -13.37 1.20 -13.54
N VAL A 227 -12.95 2.01 -14.51
CA VAL A 227 -13.66 3.19 -15.02
C VAL A 227 -15.08 2.79 -15.44
N LYS A 228 -15.23 1.65 -16.13
CA LYS A 228 -16.53 1.16 -16.61
C LYS A 228 -17.44 0.62 -15.50
N LYS A 229 -16.91 -0.14 -14.53
CA LYS A 229 -17.73 -0.93 -13.59
C LYS A 229 -17.79 -0.36 -12.17
N ASP A 230 -16.72 0.28 -11.72
CA ASP A 230 -16.50 0.53 -10.29
C ASP A 230 -16.34 2.01 -9.95
N LEU A 231 -15.78 2.82 -10.86
CA LEU A 231 -15.60 4.26 -10.62
C LEU A 231 -16.91 4.94 -10.23
N LYS A 232 -18.00 4.69 -10.96
CA LYS A 232 -19.32 5.25 -10.60
C LYS A 232 -19.78 4.85 -9.19
N LYS A 233 -19.53 3.60 -8.79
CA LYS A 233 -19.92 3.10 -7.46
C LYS A 233 -19.07 3.75 -6.38
N MET A 234 -17.77 3.85 -6.60
CA MET A 234 -16.85 4.54 -5.69
C MET A 234 -17.26 6.00 -5.48
N LEU A 235 -17.47 6.74 -6.58
CA LEU A 235 -17.87 8.15 -6.53
C LEU A 235 -19.19 8.34 -5.77
N ASN A 236 -20.13 7.40 -5.92
CA ASN A 236 -21.39 7.41 -5.18
C ASN A 236 -21.20 7.17 -3.67
N GLU A 237 -20.32 6.23 -3.28
CA GLU A 237 -20.02 6.03 -1.85
C GLU A 237 -19.29 7.26 -1.27
N MET A 238 -18.35 7.87 -2.01
CA MET A 238 -17.67 9.12 -1.62
C MET A 238 -18.67 10.28 -1.46
N GLU A 239 -19.64 10.40 -2.36
CA GLU A 239 -20.70 11.40 -2.28
C GLU A 239 -21.56 11.23 -1.03
N ILE A 240 -22.07 10.01 -0.82
CA ILE A 240 -22.93 9.72 0.34
C ILE A 240 -22.16 10.01 1.62
N TYR A 241 -20.89 9.62 1.68
CA TYR A 241 -20.05 9.87 2.84
C TYR A 241 -19.76 11.36 3.05
N GLY A 242 -19.36 12.09 2.00
CA GLY A 242 -19.12 13.53 2.06
C GLY A 242 -20.35 14.32 2.50
N ASN A 243 -21.55 13.91 2.07
CA ASN A 243 -22.82 14.50 2.51
C ASN A 243 -23.08 14.36 4.02
N THR A 244 -22.36 13.49 4.74
CA THR A 244 -22.48 13.37 6.19
C THR A 244 -21.63 14.40 6.97
N MET A 245 -20.71 15.10 6.28
CA MET A 245 -19.76 16.06 6.87
C MET A 245 -20.37 17.42 7.24
N ARG A 246 -21.50 17.77 6.61
CA ARG A 246 -22.25 19.01 6.86
C ARG A 246 -22.52 19.28 8.34
N GLU A 247 -22.59 20.52 8.76
CA GLU A 247 -22.89 20.85 10.17
C GLU A 247 -24.31 20.41 10.54
N SER A 248 -25.29 20.79 9.73
CA SER A 248 -26.69 20.43 9.91
C SER A 248 -27.16 19.41 8.87
N LYS A 249 -28.00 18.45 9.26
CA LYS A 249 -28.58 17.47 8.33
C LYS A 249 -29.45 18.12 7.25
N ASP A 250 -30.02 19.27 7.55
CA ASP A 250 -30.96 19.96 6.68
C ASP A 250 -30.29 21.09 5.88
N ASP A 251 -29.00 21.35 6.11
CA ASP A 251 -28.24 22.35 5.36
C ASP A 251 -27.56 21.72 4.15
N PHE A 252 -28.20 21.85 2.99
CA PHE A 252 -27.65 21.43 1.71
C PHE A 252 -26.81 22.53 1.02
N LYS A 253 -26.66 23.70 1.66
CA LYS A 253 -25.85 24.81 1.18
C LYS A 253 -24.52 24.93 1.92
N ASP A 254 -24.25 24.01 2.84
CA ASP A 254 -22.99 23.93 3.57
C ASP A 254 -21.80 23.96 2.58
N PRO A 255 -20.88 24.94 2.68
CA PRO A 255 -19.75 25.08 1.78
C PRO A 255 -18.91 23.81 1.62
N ILE A 256 -18.86 22.96 2.64
CA ILE A 256 -18.10 21.71 2.61
C ILE A 256 -18.58 20.76 1.50
N LEU A 257 -19.88 20.79 1.19
CA LEU A 257 -20.45 19.97 0.12
C LEU A 257 -19.91 20.38 -1.25
N THR A 258 -19.64 21.68 -1.44
CA THR A 258 -19.06 22.19 -2.68
C THR A 258 -17.60 21.78 -2.81
N VAL A 259 -16.83 21.88 -1.72
CA VAL A 259 -15.42 21.47 -1.67
C VAL A 259 -15.29 19.97 -1.98
N LEU A 260 -15.98 19.11 -1.24
CA LEU A 260 -15.91 17.66 -1.40
C LEU A 260 -16.44 17.20 -2.77
N LYS A 261 -17.42 17.91 -3.33
CA LYS A 261 -17.88 17.67 -4.70
C LYS A 261 -16.77 17.97 -5.70
N ASN A 262 -16.07 19.10 -5.57
CA ASN A 262 -14.97 19.46 -6.45
C ASN A 262 -13.81 18.45 -6.36
N ASP A 263 -13.38 18.07 -5.15
CA ASP A 263 -12.34 17.06 -4.98
C ASP A 263 -12.72 15.72 -5.64
N ARG A 264 -13.97 15.30 -5.47
CA ARG A 264 -14.50 14.09 -6.09
C ARG A 264 -14.51 14.18 -7.63
N GLU A 265 -14.83 15.35 -8.18
CA GLU A 265 -14.79 15.56 -9.63
C GLU A 265 -13.35 15.57 -10.16
N ASP A 266 -12.40 16.12 -9.41
CA ASP A 266 -10.99 16.09 -9.77
C ASP A 266 -10.42 14.67 -9.69
N PHE A 267 -10.85 13.90 -8.68
CA PHE A 267 -10.57 12.47 -8.60
C PHE A 267 -11.14 11.70 -9.80
N ARG A 268 -12.40 11.96 -10.19
CA ARG A 268 -13.01 11.36 -11.38
C ARG A 268 -12.20 11.69 -12.65
N LYS A 269 -11.79 12.95 -12.83
CA LYS A 269 -10.96 13.37 -13.97
C LYS A 269 -9.62 12.64 -13.96
N ALA A 270 -8.96 12.58 -12.81
CA ALA A 270 -7.67 11.90 -12.66
C ALA A 270 -7.77 10.41 -13.02
N VAL A 271 -8.80 9.70 -12.52
CA VAL A 271 -9.05 8.29 -12.87
C VAL A 271 -9.32 8.11 -14.36
N THR A 272 -10.13 8.98 -14.95
CA THR A 272 -10.48 8.90 -16.39
C THR A 272 -9.27 9.22 -17.28
N ALA A 273 -8.43 10.16 -16.85
CA ALA A 273 -7.18 10.51 -17.51
C ALA A 273 -6.05 9.50 -17.26
N LYS A 274 -6.27 8.52 -16.36
CA LYS A 274 -5.27 7.52 -15.95
C LYS A 274 -4.01 8.16 -15.34
N ASP A 275 -4.16 9.32 -14.70
CA ASP A 275 -3.08 10.07 -14.04
C ASP A 275 -3.02 9.70 -12.54
N TYR A 276 -2.17 8.74 -12.19
CA TYR A 276 -2.05 8.22 -10.83
C TYR A 276 -1.52 9.24 -9.82
N GLY A 277 -0.60 10.10 -10.22
CA GLY A 277 -0.14 11.19 -9.37
C GLY A 277 -1.31 12.11 -9.00
N ALA A 278 -2.17 12.42 -9.97
CA ALA A 278 -3.39 13.17 -9.73
C ALA A 278 -4.45 12.36 -8.95
N ILE A 279 -4.57 11.04 -9.16
CA ILE A 279 -5.49 10.16 -8.40
C ILE A 279 -5.15 10.22 -6.91
N ARG A 280 -3.88 10.01 -6.54
CA ARG A 280 -3.44 10.07 -5.15
C ARG A 280 -3.66 11.44 -4.53
N ARG A 281 -3.21 12.50 -5.23
CA ARG A 281 -3.37 13.88 -4.74
C ARG A 281 -4.84 14.27 -4.55
N SER A 282 -5.70 13.93 -5.51
CA SER A 282 -7.13 14.26 -5.43
C SER A 282 -7.89 13.43 -4.40
N PHE A 283 -7.54 12.15 -4.22
CA PHE A 283 -8.10 11.33 -3.14
C PHE A 283 -7.66 11.84 -1.76
N GLN A 284 -6.37 12.19 -1.62
CA GLN A 284 -5.82 12.79 -0.41
C GLN A 284 -6.51 14.13 -0.10
N SER A 285 -6.66 15.01 -1.10
CA SER A 285 -7.40 16.29 -0.97
C SER A 285 -8.82 16.06 -0.44
N TRP A 286 -9.55 15.13 -1.06
CA TRP A 286 -10.90 14.76 -0.62
C TRP A 286 -10.92 14.29 0.83
N ASN A 287 -9.99 13.42 1.23
CA ASN A 287 -9.89 12.91 2.60
C ASN A 287 -9.49 14.02 3.59
N ASP A 288 -8.60 14.93 3.20
CA ASP A 288 -8.13 16.04 4.02
C ASP A 288 -9.18 17.12 4.27
N HIS A 289 -10.17 17.24 3.38
CA HIS A 289 -11.32 18.13 3.57
C HIS A 289 -12.47 17.48 4.35
N LEU A 290 -12.38 16.21 4.75
CA LEU A 290 -13.36 15.63 5.67
C LEU A 290 -13.24 16.24 7.07
N ASP A 291 -14.34 16.17 7.83
CA ASP A 291 -14.31 16.46 9.27
C ASP A 291 -13.23 15.60 9.96
N PRO A 292 -12.49 16.11 10.96
CA PRO A 292 -11.46 15.33 11.66
C PRO A 292 -11.94 13.97 12.19
N LEU A 293 -13.20 13.83 12.60
CA LEU A 293 -13.79 12.56 13.03
C LEU A 293 -14.06 11.60 11.87
N GLY A 294 -14.23 12.14 10.67
CA GLY A 294 -14.49 11.43 9.44
C GLY A 294 -13.23 11.11 8.62
N LYS A 295 -12.11 11.80 8.87
CA LYS A 295 -10.82 11.46 8.26
C LYS A 295 -10.43 10.03 8.61
N TRP A 296 -9.81 9.35 7.67
CA TRP A 296 -9.19 8.06 7.93
C TRP A 296 -7.85 7.95 7.21
N ASP A 297 -6.95 7.20 7.82
CA ASP A 297 -5.77 6.71 7.14
C ASP A 297 -6.15 5.50 6.26
N ILE A 298 -5.56 5.38 5.08
CA ILE A 298 -5.69 4.16 4.28
C ILE A 298 -5.09 2.94 5.00
N THR A 299 -4.17 3.18 5.94
CA THR A 299 -3.49 2.20 6.78
C THR A 299 -4.22 1.88 8.09
N GLU A 300 -5.28 2.62 8.46
CA GLU A 300 -6.04 2.38 9.70
C GLU A 300 -6.64 0.94 9.71
N PRO A 301 -6.38 0.12 10.75
CA PRO A 301 -7.01 -1.20 10.88
C PRO A 301 -8.53 -1.10 11.06
N TYR A 302 -9.24 -2.18 10.73
CA TYR A 302 -10.71 -2.30 10.85
C TYR A 302 -11.19 -2.39 12.30
#